data_AF-A0A1S3N1E1-F1
#
_entry.id   AF-A0A1S3N1E1-F1
#
_cell.length_a   1.000
_cell.length_b   1.000
_cell.length_c   1.000
_cell.angle_alpha   90.00
_cell.angle_beta   90.00
_cell.angle_gamma   90.00
#
_symmetry.space_group_name_H-M   'P 1'
#
loop_
_entity.id
_entity.type
_entity.pdbx_description
1 polymer ?
#
loop_
_entity_poly.entity_id
_entity_poly.type
_entity_poly.pdbx_seq_one_letter_code
_entity_poly.pdbx_strand_id
1 'polypeptide(L)'
;MESLFYRAVLHVILKDHYSSFKSEKRVGNVYSKATSFVDYVWRALRRLELDESKLSDGVIQGYHDTYRPRMVEMEAFNMLKVTLAPCIEGLILLDRLCFLKEQEDVAFSTLVQLFDPLLSPRCYGVVGVKAPGTELSE
;
A
#
# COMPACT_ATOMS: atom_id res chain seq x y z
N MET A 1 -5.33 12.21 -3.12
CA MET A 1 -4.32 12.20 -2.03
C MET A 1 -4.93 12.49 -0.68
N GLU A 2 -5.91 13.39 -0.64
CA GLU A 2 -6.71 13.72 0.54
C GLU A 2 -7.27 12.50 1.29
N SER A 3 -7.70 11.43 0.60
CA SER A 3 -8.11 10.18 1.26
C SER A 3 -7.01 9.48 2.07
N LEU A 4 -5.75 9.54 1.61
CA LEU A 4 -4.60 9.02 2.35
C LEU A 4 -4.26 9.93 3.54
N PHE A 5 -4.37 11.25 3.35
CA PHE A 5 -4.20 12.22 4.41
C PHE A 5 -5.23 11.99 5.53
N TYR A 6 -6.52 11.83 5.21
CA TYR A 6 -7.57 11.55 6.18
C TYR A 6 -7.30 10.27 6.98
N ARG A 7 -6.80 9.22 6.30
CA ARG A 7 -6.38 7.98 6.97
C ARG A 7 -5.19 8.17 7.89
N ALA A 8 -4.20 8.96 7.48
CA ALA A 8 -3.01 9.24 8.30
C ALA A 8 -3.38 10.03 9.55
N VAL A 9 -4.18 11.09 9.43
CA VAL A 9 -4.63 11.89 10.59
C VAL A 9 -5.53 11.08 11.51
N LEU A 10 -6.45 10.25 10.96
CA LEU A 10 -7.23 9.31 11.76
C LEU A 10 -6.33 8.38 12.58
N HIS A 11 -5.23 7.85 12.02
CA HIS A 11 -4.30 7.02 12.78
C HIS A 11 -3.65 7.77 13.95
N VAL A 12 -3.35 9.06 13.80
CA VAL A 12 -2.85 9.89 14.92
C VAL A 12 -3.91 10.00 16.01
N ILE A 13 -5.16 10.33 15.65
CA ILE A 13 -6.29 10.39 16.59
C ILE A 13 -6.47 9.06 17.34
N LEU A 14 -6.41 7.93 16.62
CA LEU A 14 -6.51 6.59 17.21
C LEU A 14 -5.37 6.27 18.18
N LYS A 15 -4.16 6.72 17.87
CA LYS A 15 -3.01 6.57 18.75
C LYS A 15 -3.19 7.36 20.05
N ASP A 16 -3.62 8.61 19.94
CA ASP A 16 -3.69 9.55 21.04
C ASP A 16 -4.88 9.26 21.98
N HIS A 17 -6.07 8.94 21.43
CA HIS A 17 -7.31 8.80 22.22
C HIS A 17 -7.73 7.35 22.48
N TYR A 18 -7.19 6.39 21.74
CA TYR A 18 -7.63 4.97 21.78
C TYR A 18 -6.47 3.99 21.96
N SER A 19 -5.35 4.44 22.55
CA SER A 19 -4.22 3.58 22.96
C SER A 19 -3.67 2.67 21.87
N SER A 20 -3.62 3.16 20.62
CA SER A 20 -3.16 2.38 19.46
C SER A 20 -3.96 1.08 19.25
N PHE A 21 -5.28 1.18 19.33
CA PHE A 21 -6.24 0.09 19.13
C PHE A 21 -5.86 -0.83 17.96
N LYS A 22 -5.47 -2.06 18.28
CA LYS A 22 -5.32 -3.14 17.28
C LYS A 22 -6.69 -3.75 17.05
N SER A 23 -7.37 -3.29 16.00
CA SER A 23 -8.64 -3.86 15.57
C SER A 23 -8.44 -4.87 14.45
N GLU A 24 -9.19 -5.97 14.49
CA GLU A 24 -9.42 -6.79 13.29
C GLU A 24 -10.39 -6.11 12.31
N LYS A 25 -11.13 -5.09 12.77
CA LYS A 25 -12.10 -4.35 11.96
C LYS A 25 -11.40 -3.38 11.03
N ARG A 26 -11.93 -3.24 9.82
CA ARG A 26 -11.36 -2.37 8.78
C ARG A 26 -12.27 -1.18 8.51
N VAL A 27 -11.67 0.01 8.49
CA VAL A 27 -12.38 1.25 8.08
C VAL A 27 -12.92 1.11 6.66
N GLY A 28 -12.20 0.49 5.72
CA GLY A 28 -12.64 0.33 4.33
C GLY A 28 -12.75 1.66 3.56
N ASN A 29 -13.56 1.70 2.50
CA ASN A 29 -13.73 2.90 1.65
C ASN A 29 -14.73 3.92 2.24
N VAL A 30 -14.47 4.41 3.46
CA VAL A 30 -15.32 5.45 4.11
C VAL A 30 -15.21 6.79 3.39
N TYR A 31 -14.03 7.10 2.86
CA TYR A 31 -13.74 8.38 2.20
C TYR A 31 -14.76 8.74 1.13
N SER A 32 -15.12 7.79 0.26
CA SER A 32 -16.11 8.00 -0.81
C SER A 32 -17.49 8.44 -0.35
N LYS A 33 -17.83 8.24 0.94
CA LYS A 33 -19.14 8.55 1.52
C LYS A 33 -19.10 9.73 2.50
N ALA A 34 -17.92 10.26 2.81
CA ALA A 34 -17.75 11.32 3.77
C ALA A 34 -17.85 12.69 3.08
N THR A 35 -18.51 13.65 3.71
CA THR A 35 -18.63 15.02 3.19
C THR A 35 -17.58 15.98 3.74
N SER A 36 -16.92 15.61 4.85
CA SER A 36 -15.87 16.38 5.51
C SER A 36 -14.91 15.46 6.27
N PHE A 37 -13.79 15.99 6.75
CA PHE A 37 -12.88 15.24 7.63
C PHE A 37 -13.56 14.80 8.94
N VAL A 38 -14.37 15.67 9.54
CA VAL A 38 -15.11 15.35 10.77
C VAL A 38 -16.08 14.19 10.54
N ASP A 39 -16.88 14.26 9.46
CA ASP A 39 -17.79 13.16 9.07
C ASP A 39 -17.02 11.87 8.77
N TYR A 40 -15.87 11.98 8.10
CA TYR A 40 -14.99 10.84 7.83
C TYR A 40 -14.54 10.15 9.13
N VAL A 41 -14.08 10.91 10.12
CA VAL A 41 -13.61 10.35 11.40
C VAL A 41 -14.76 9.67 12.14
N TRP A 42 -15.93 10.30 12.26
CA TRP A 42 -17.07 9.68 12.94
C TRP A 42 -17.52 8.39 12.27
N ARG A 43 -17.61 8.38 10.94
CA ARG A 43 -17.92 7.14 10.19
C ARG A 43 -16.88 6.05 10.40
N ALA A 44 -15.59 6.42 10.49
CA ALA A 44 -14.53 5.47 10.75
C ALA A 44 -14.61 4.90 12.17
N LEU A 45 -14.85 5.74 13.19
CA LEU A 45 -15.01 5.31 14.57
C LEU A 45 -16.19 4.35 14.74
N ARG A 46 -17.33 4.63 14.09
CA ARG A 46 -18.50 3.72 14.06
C ARG A 46 -18.16 2.35 13.48
N ARG A 47 -17.38 2.30 12.41
CA ARG A 47 -16.93 1.02 11.81
C ARG A 47 -15.95 0.26 12.68
N LEU A 48 -15.18 0.98 13.48
CA LEU A 48 -14.25 0.38 14.44
C LEU A 48 -14.93 0.05 15.78
N GLU A 49 -16.19 0.47 15.96
CA GLU A 49 -16.97 0.36 17.21
C GLU A 49 -16.22 0.98 18.40
N LEU A 50 -15.66 2.16 18.17
CA LEU A 50 -14.93 2.92 19.18
C LEU A 50 -15.86 3.94 19.85
N ASP A 51 -15.58 4.21 21.12
CA ASP A 51 -16.33 5.17 21.94
C ASP A 51 -16.26 6.58 21.36
N GLU A 52 -17.41 7.10 20.90
CA GLU A 52 -17.53 8.44 20.31
C GLU A 52 -17.42 9.57 21.36
N SER A 53 -17.64 9.29 22.66
CA SER A 53 -17.68 10.33 23.70
C SER A 53 -16.30 10.94 24.02
N LYS A 54 -15.22 10.33 23.57
CA LYS A 54 -13.83 10.77 23.81
C LYS A 54 -13.39 11.93 22.92
N LEU A 55 -14.20 12.30 21.93
CA LEU A 55 -13.87 13.30 20.93
C LEU A 55 -15.01 14.30 20.75
N SER A 56 -14.68 15.46 20.20
CA SER A 56 -15.65 16.45 19.73
C SER A 56 -15.27 16.92 18.34
N ASP A 57 -16.22 17.49 17.60
CA ASP A 57 -15.99 18.01 16.26
C ASP A 57 -14.84 19.02 16.22
N GLY A 58 -14.75 19.88 17.22
CA GLY A 58 -13.67 20.87 17.34
C GLY A 58 -12.30 20.24 17.54
N VAL A 59 -12.20 19.18 18.33
CA VAL A 59 -10.94 18.42 18.50
C VAL A 59 -10.55 17.76 17.18
N ILE A 60 -11.50 17.09 16.51
CA ILE A 60 -11.25 16.42 15.23
C ILE A 60 -10.80 17.42 14.17
N GLN A 61 -11.48 18.57 14.05
CA GLN A 61 -11.09 19.62 13.11
C GLN A 61 -9.72 20.21 13.45
N GLY A 62 -9.39 20.35 14.74
CA GLY A 62 -8.06 20.78 15.20
C GLY A 62 -6.93 19.88 14.71
N TYR A 63 -7.12 18.55 14.71
CA TYR A 63 -6.17 17.61 14.11
C TYR A 63 -6.02 17.85 12.60
N HIS A 64 -7.13 18.01 11.88
CA HIS A 64 -7.07 18.30 10.44
C HIS A 64 -6.22 19.54 10.16
N ASP A 65 -6.51 20.64 10.84
CA ASP A 65 -5.87 21.93 10.57
C ASP A 65 -4.39 21.94 10.98
N THR A 66 -4.06 21.23 12.07
CA THR A 66 -2.67 21.05 12.52
C THR A 66 -1.82 20.29 11.50
N TYR A 67 -2.37 19.25 10.87
CA TYR A 67 -1.62 18.40 9.95
C TYR A 67 -1.74 18.79 8.47
N ARG A 68 -2.72 19.65 8.11
CA ARG A 68 -2.94 20.11 6.74
C ARG A 68 -1.70 20.67 6.05
N PRO A 69 -0.83 21.48 6.69
CA PRO A 69 0.38 21.99 6.05
C PRO A 69 1.35 20.87 5.61
N ARG A 70 1.30 19.70 6.26
CA ARG A 70 2.17 18.56 5.98
C ARG A 70 1.69 17.71 4.79
N MET A 71 0.56 18.05 4.17
CA MET A 71 0.12 17.35 2.95
C MET A 71 1.18 17.41 1.84
N VAL A 72 1.92 18.52 1.74
CA VAL A 72 2.99 18.69 0.74
C VAL A 72 4.12 17.67 0.98
N GLU A 73 4.43 17.35 2.24
CA GLU A 73 5.41 16.31 2.57
C GLU A 73 4.93 14.92 2.11
N MET A 74 3.63 14.63 2.31
CA MET A 74 3.02 13.38 1.84
C MET A 74 2.99 13.27 0.32
N GLU A 75 2.73 14.39 -0.37
CA GLU A 75 2.80 14.49 -1.83
C GLU A 75 4.20 14.18 -2.34
N ALA A 76 5.21 14.86 -1.79
CA ALA A 76 6.61 14.63 -2.14
C ALA A 76 7.03 13.18 -1.89
N PHE A 77 6.68 12.62 -0.72
CA PHE A 77 6.97 11.23 -0.41
C PHE A 77 6.27 10.26 -1.36
N ASN A 78 4.99 10.49 -1.69
CA ASN A 78 4.27 9.64 -2.62
C ASN A 78 4.88 9.69 -4.02
N MET A 79 5.32 10.87 -4.48
CA MET A 79 6.04 11.01 -5.75
C MET A 79 7.35 10.21 -5.73
N LEU A 80 8.15 10.36 -4.67
CA LEU A 80 9.39 9.60 -4.53
C LEU A 80 9.13 8.09 -4.55
N LYS A 81 8.12 7.63 -3.81
CA LYS A 81 7.72 6.22 -3.76
C LYS A 81 7.32 5.69 -5.14
N VAL A 82 6.50 6.43 -5.87
CA VAL A 82 6.03 6.03 -7.21
C VAL A 82 7.19 6.02 -8.22
N THR A 83 8.12 6.97 -8.13
CA THR A 83 9.31 7.03 -8.98
C THR A 83 10.28 5.87 -8.70
N LEU A 84 10.48 5.51 -7.42
CA LEU A 84 11.41 4.43 -7.04
C LEU A 84 10.82 3.03 -7.21
N ALA A 85 9.50 2.87 -7.13
CA ALA A 85 8.86 1.56 -7.19
C ALA A 85 9.27 0.73 -8.43
N PRO A 86 9.29 1.27 -9.67
CA PRO A 86 9.74 0.53 -10.85
C PRO A 86 11.21 0.11 -10.78
N CYS A 87 12.09 0.93 -10.19
CA CYS A 87 13.50 0.59 -10.02
C CYS A 87 13.66 -0.60 -9.07
N ILE A 88 12.94 -0.59 -7.95
CA ILE A 88 12.97 -1.69 -6.97
C ILE A 88 12.36 -2.95 -7.56
N GLU A 89 11.22 -2.84 -8.27
CA GLU A 89 10.59 -3.96 -8.97
C GLU A 89 11.52 -4.56 -10.02
N GLY A 90 12.15 -3.74 -10.85
CA GLY A 90 13.13 -4.17 -11.85
C GLY A 90 14.33 -4.87 -11.21
N LEU A 91 14.87 -4.34 -10.11
CA LEU A 91 15.98 -4.97 -9.39
C LEU A 91 15.61 -6.37 -8.89
N ILE A 92 14.43 -6.51 -8.26
CA ILE A 92 13.93 -7.81 -7.77
C ILE A 92 13.73 -8.78 -8.92
N LEU A 93 13.13 -8.34 -10.03
CA LEU A 93 12.88 -9.20 -11.20
C LEU A 93 14.18 -9.69 -11.85
N LEU A 94 15.17 -8.79 -11.98
CA LEU A 94 16.48 -9.13 -12.55
C LEU A 94 17.26 -10.08 -11.64
N ASP A 95 17.25 -9.86 -10.32
CA ASP A 95 17.83 -10.78 -9.34
C ASP A 95 17.29 -12.20 -9.50
N ARG A 96 15.95 -12.34 -9.58
CA ARG A 96 15.30 -13.65 -9.79
C ARG A 96 15.61 -14.27 -11.15
N LEU A 97 15.71 -13.45 -12.20
CA LEU A 97 16.10 -13.94 -13.52
C LEU A 97 17.55 -14.43 -13.54
N CYS A 98 18.48 -13.71 -12.90
CA CYS A 98 19.88 -14.13 -12.77
C CYS A 98 19.96 -15.48 -12.05
N PHE A 99 19.28 -15.61 -10.90
CA PHE A 99 19.21 -16.89 -10.18
C PHE A 99 18.77 -18.06 -11.09
N LEU A 100 17.71 -17.87 -11.89
CA LEU A 100 17.23 -18.92 -12.80
C LEU A 100 18.20 -19.22 -13.95
N LYS A 101 18.98 -18.24 -14.40
CA LYS A 101 20.01 -18.45 -15.44
C LYS A 101 21.20 -19.27 -14.93
N GLU A 102 21.42 -19.28 -13.63
CA GLU A 102 22.50 -20.03 -12.97
C GLU A 102 22.13 -21.49 -12.67
N GLN A 103 20.84 -21.87 -12.80
CA GLN A 103 20.41 -23.24 -12.49
C GLN A 103 20.67 -24.19 -13.66
N GLU A 104 21.29 -25.34 -13.38
CA GLU A 104 21.59 -26.37 -14.38
C GLU A 104 20.33 -27.06 -14.93
N ASP A 105 19.25 -27.11 -14.14
CA ASP A 105 17.98 -27.74 -14.51
C ASP A 105 16.98 -26.78 -15.18
N VAL A 106 17.42 -25.58 -15.56
CA VAL A 106 16.62 -24.60 -16.29
C VAL A 106 17.14 -24.47 -17.72
N ALA A 107 16.36 -24.99 -18.69
CA ALA A 107 16.72 -24.91 -20.09
C ALA A 107 16.59 -23.49 -20.68
N PHE A 108 15.65 -22.70 -20.16
CA PHE A 108 15.42 -21.35 -20.63
C PHE A 108 14.81 -20.48 -19.53
N SER A 109 15.24 -19.23 -19.41
CA SER A 109 14.61 -18.25 -18.52
C SER A 109 14.63 -16.86 -19.14
N THR A 110 13.52 -16.13 -18.97
CA THR A 110 13.34 -14.78 -19.52
C THR A 110 12.36 -13.95 -18.70
N LEU A 111 12.41 -12.63 -18.93
CA LEU A 111 11.44 -11.67 -18.43
C LEU A 111 10.41 -11.39 -19.54
N VAL A 112 9.13 -11.48 -19.21
CA VAL A 112 8.03 -11.29 -20.16
C VAL A 112 7.14 -10.15 -19.67
N GLN A 113 6.78 -9.25 -20.59
CA GLN A 113 5.75 -8.26 -20.32
C GLN A 113 4.36 -8.90 -20.50
N LEU A 114 3.67 -9.14 -19.39
CA LEU A 114 2.34 -9.75 -19.33
C LEU A 114 1.22 -8.75 -19.64
N PHE A 115 1.41 -7.47 -19.32
CA PHE A 115 0.38 -6.44 -19.44
C PHE A 115 0.91 -5.16 -20.06
N ASP A 116 0.01 -4.33 -20.61
CA ASP A 116 0.32 -2.94 -20.93
C ASP A 116 0.66 -2.20 -19.61
N PRO A 117 1.81 -1.51 -19.50
CA PRO A 117 2.20 -0.80 -18.29
C PRO A 117 1.22 0.31 -17.91
N LEU A 118 0.44 0.84 -18.87
CA LEU A 118 -0.62 1.82 -18.63
C LEU A 118 -1.87 1.18 -18.01
N LEU A 119 -2.14 -0.11 -18.28
CA LEU A 119 -3.25 -0.86 -17.70
C LEU A 119 -2.89 -1.42 -16.31
N SER A 120 -1.66 -1.92 -16.17
CA SER A 120 -1.14 -2.41 -14.90
C SER A 120 0.35 -2.06 -14.78
N PRO A 121 0.75 -1.25 -13.78
CA PRO A 121 2.17 -0.96 -13.57
C PRO A 121 2.97 -2.23 -13.20
N ARG A 122 2.31 -3.24 -12.61
CA ARG A 122 2.85 -4.58 -12.40
C ARG A 122 2.67 -5.39 -13.68
N CYS A 123 3.56 -5.18 -14.64
CA CYS A 123 3.41 -5.70 -16.00
C CYS A 123 4.42 -6.78 -16.38
N TYR A 124 5.46 -7.04 -15.58
CA TYR A 124 6.48 -8.03 -15.91
C TYR A 124 6.34 -9.31 -15.08
N GLY A 125 6.65 -10.45 -15.71
CA GLY A 125 6.75 -11.75 -15.07
C GLY A 125 8.06 -12.44 -15.46
N VAL A 126 8.55 -13.31 -14.57
CA VAL A 126 9.71 -14.16 -14.83
C VAL A 126 9.20 -15.54 -15.25
N VAL A 127 9.67 -16.02 -16.40
CA VAL A 127 9.33 -17.35 -16.94
C VAL A 127 10.59 -18.20 -16.97
N GLY A 128 10.53 -19.40 -16.41
CA GLY A 128 11.57 -20.42 -16.48
C GLY A 128 10.99 -21.72 -17.02
N VAL A 129 11.71 -22.36 -17.95
CA VAL A 129 11.39 -23.67 -18.51
C VAL A 129 12.38 -24.66 -17.94
N LYS A 130 11.88 -25.64 -17.19
CA LYS A 130 12.69 -26.73 -16.66
C LYS A 130 13.29 -27.53 -17.83
N ALA A 131 14.56 -27.87 -17.75
CA ALA A 131 15.18 -28.77 -18.70
C ALA A 131 14.45 -30.13 -18.69
N PRO A 132 14.17 -30.72 -19.86
CA PRO A 132 13.65 -32.08 -19.93
C PRO A 132 14.63 -32.98 -19.19
N GLY A 133 14.14 -33.73 -18.20
CA GLY A 133 15.00 -34.45 -17.27
C GLY A 133 15.87 -35.48 -17.97
N THR A 134 17.15 -35.51 -17.60
CA THR A 134 17.81 -36.79 -17.30
C THR A 134 16.95 -37.43 -16.20
N GLU A 135 16.31 -38.56 -16.49
CA GLU A 135 15.50 -39.29 -15.52
C GLU A 135 16.34 -39.55 -14.26
N LEU A 136 15.72 -39.35 -13.09
CA LEU A 136 16.29 -39.80 -11.82
C LEU A 136 16.36 -41.32 -11.88
N SER A 137 17.55 -41.86 -12.15
CA SER A 137 17.85 -43.26 -11.89
C SER A 137 17.56 -43.54 -10.41
N GLU A 138 16.68 -44.52 -10.17
CA GLU A 138 16.28 -45.03 -8.85
C GLU A 138 17.46 -45.39 -7.93
#